data_AF-A0A7X7GV91-F1
#
_entry.id   AF-A0A7X7GV91-F1
#
_cell.length_a   1.000
_cell.length_b   1.000
_cell.length_c   1.000
_cell.angle_alpha   90.00
_cell.angle_beta   90.00
_cell.angle_gamma   90.00
#
_symmetry.space_group_name_H-M   'P 1'
#
loop_
_entity.id
_entity.type
_entity.pdbx_description
1 polymer ?
#
loop_
_entity_poly.entity_id
_entity_poly.type
_entity_poly.pdbx_seq_one_letter_code
_entity_poly.pdbx_strand_id
1 'polypeptide(L)'
;MAHQRIWGVVAGISILMAASQSCTRKYDGDCDMARNCAADVLGGASGGGEGGAAGADAGSGSGGRSQVDVDVCEVACEGDTPICDASSAQCVECTVSSGCEEGLCDESTHSCVECLEDSDCTAEEPRCEGGSCVGCEKDADCAGIAGKEQCHVPSGACVECLPGEHDACGEGQLCHGELRKCVEAEAGAAPTCQPCVADAHCREGFRCAAPDRFGEEGFFCLPEPNPGCAGRRPFVQDLEEVTTIDGETLTVCGHAFTSCAGFNDFRTAVDGCSLATDPPPEGDGNAACGLPGTEDNTRCRAFSGEARCTYRCSSKDDCLCGHDCVEQVCTFAPNGESCD
;
A
#
# COMPACT_ATOMS: atom_id res chain seq x y z
N MET A 1 18.21 -34.32 41.02
CA MET A 1 17.85 -35.12 39.83
C MET A 1 17.61 -34.09 38.73
N ALA A 2 18.58 -33.63 37.92
CA ALA A 2 19.61 -34.32 37.14
C ALA A 2 19.03 -35.15 35.98
N HIS A 3 18.96 -34.55 34.79
CA HIS A 3 19.20 -35.09 33.42
C HIS A 3 19.09 -33.88 32.45
N GLN A 4 20.20 -33.30 31.98
CA GLN A 4 20.83 -33.56 30.67
C GLN A 4 19.94 -33.12 29.49
N ARG A 5 20.11 -31.91 28.91
CA ARG A 5 21.18 -31.50 27.96
C ARG A 5 21.48 -32.54 26.88
N ILE A 6 20.98 -32.28 25.66
CA ILE A 6 21.39 -32.95 24.42
C ILE A 6 22.17 -31.94 23.56
N TRP A 7 23.27 -32.42 22.96
CA TRP A 7 24.14 -31.67 22.05
C TRP A 7 23.77 -32.00 20.59
N GLY A 8 24.01 -31.05 19.69
CA GLY A 8 23.43 -31.01 18.35
C GLY A 8 24.04 -31.91 17.28
N VAL A 9 23.56 -31.66 16.06
CA VAL A 9 24.22 -32.00 14.80
C VAL A 9 24.12 -30.79 13.88
N VAL A 10 25.27 -30.20 13.54
CA VAL A 10 25.38 -29.19 12.49
C VAL A 10 25.58 -29.93 11.17
N ALA A 11 24.55 -29.93 10.31
CA ALA A 11 24.64 -30.48 8.96
C ALA A 11 25.03 -29.36 7.98
N GLY A 12 26.34 -29.22 7.73
CA GLY A 12 26.85 -28.27 6.74
C GLY A 12 26.53 -28.72 5.31
N ILE A 13 25.63 -28.01 4.63
CA ILE A 13 25.38 -28.17 3.20
C ILE A 13 26.40 -27.31 2.44
N SER A 14 27.46 -27.93 1.94
CA SER A 14 28.41 -27.29 1.02
C SER A 14 27.91 -27.37 -0.42
N ILE A 15 27.30 -26.30 -0.91
CA ILE A 15 27.02 -26.14 -2.35
C ILE A 15 28.27 -25.57 -3.04
N LEU A 16 28.73 -26.24 -4.09
CA LEU A 16 29.91 -25.83 -4.84
C LEU A 16 29.65 -24.50 -5.57
N MET A 17 30.51 -23.51 -5.31
CA MET A 17 30.64 -22.36 -6.20
C MET A 17 31.35 -22.81 -7.49
N ALA A 18 30.60 -22.87 -8.60
CA ALA A 18 31.19 -23.03 -9.93
C ALA A 18 31.74 -21.68 -10.41
N ALA A 19 33.06 -21.54 -10.43
CA ALA A 19 33.71 -20.37 -11.01
C ALA A 19 33.65 -20.41 -12.55
N SER A 20 32.69 -19.70 -13.15
CA SER A 20 32.74 -19.36 -14.57
C SER A 20 33.76 -18.22 -14.77
N GLN A 21 34.68 -18.42 -15.70
CA GLN A 21 35.82 -17.52 -15.89
C GLN A 21 35.39 -16.24 -16.62
N SER A 22 35.90 -15.10 -16.15
CA SER A 22 35.61 -13.78 -16.70
C SER A 22 36.18 -13.61 -18.10
N CYS A 23 35.33 -13.29 -19.08
CA CYS A 23 35.77 -12.80 -20.39
C CYS A 23 35.89 -11.26 -20.38
N THR A 24 36.92 -10.73 -19.72
CA THR A 24 37.30 -9.32 -19.84
C THR A 24 37.97 -9.06 -21.20
N ARG A 25 37.17 -8.88 -22.25
CA ARG A 25 37.68 -8.28 -23.49
C ARG A 25 37.82 -6.78 -23.31
N LYS A 26 39.07 -6.37 -23.16
CA LYS A 26 39.55 -5.00 -23.27
C LYS A 26 39.21 -4.46 -24.67
N TYR A 27 38.30 -3.49 -24.76
CA TYR A 27 38.07 -2.72 -25.99
C TYR A 27 39.11 -1.59 -26.06
N ASP A 28 40.23 -1.85 -26.74
CA ASP A 28 41.14 -0.82 -27.24
C ASP A 28 41.03 -0.78 -28.78
N GLY A 29 40.51 0.32 -29.34
CA GLY A 29 40.79 0.76 -30.72
C GLY A 29 40.06 0.09 -31.89
N ASP A 30 39.65 0.95 -32.83
CA ASP A 30 39.44 0.71 -34.27
C ASP A 30 38.45 -0.39 -34.74
N CYS A 31 37.22 0.03 -35.01
CA CYS A 31 36.33 -0.64 -35.97
C CYS A 31 36.55 -0.09 -37.38
N ASP A 32 37.54 -0.62 -38.11
CA ASP A 32 37.69 -0.36 -39.54
C ASP A 32 38.15 -1.61 -40.31
N MET A 33 37.19 -2.39 -40.81
CA MET A 33 37.37 -3.23 -41.99
C MET A 33 36.05 -3.81 -42.51
N ALA A 34 35.51 -3.22 -43.57
CA ALA A 34 34.52 -3.88 -44.40
C ALA A 34 35.13 -5.12 -45.09
N ARG A 35 34.53 -6.30 -44.91
CA ARG A 35 34.86 -7.50 -45.72
C ARG A 35 33.63 -8.29 -46.14
N ASN A 36 33.38 -8.22 -47.45
CA ASN A 36 32.38 -8.97 -48.19
C ASN A 36 32.38 -10.47 -47.84
N CYS A 37 31.20 -11.03 -47.58
CA CYS A 37 30.97 -12.46 -47.64
C CYS A 37 30.44 -12.84 -49.02
N ALA A 38 31.15 -13.70 -49.74
CA ALA A 38 30.69 -14.30 -50.99
C ALA A 38 30.88 -15.83 -50.95
N ALA A 39 29.77 -16.54 -51.15
CA ALA A 39 29.59 -17.91 -51.65
C ALA A 39 30.43 -19.09 -51.09
N ASP A 40 29.73 -20.13 -50.61
CA ASP A 40 29.67 -21.47 -51.26
C ASP A 40 28.53 -22.30 -50.61
N VAL A 41 27.42 -22.63 -51.29
CA VAL A 41 27.16 -23.71 -52.27
C VAL A 41 26.77 -25.07 -51.66
N LEU A 42 25.46 -25.37 -51.71
CA LEU A 42 24.76 -26.65 -52.03
C LEU A 42 23.26 -26.33 -52.35
N GLY A 43 22.49 -27.09 -53.13
CA GLY A 43 22.86 -28.25 -53.96
C GLY A 43 21.75 -28.96 -54.81
N GLY A 44 20.55 -28.39 -55.06
CA GLY A 44 19.50 -29.01 -55.92
C GLY A 44 18.05 -28.53 -55.64
N ALA A 45 17.06 -28.64 -56.54
CA ALA A 45 17.06 -29.19 -57.92
C ALA A 45 15.88 -28.69 -58.80
N SER A 46 16.14 -28.57 -60.11
CA SER A 46 15.27 -28.75 -61.30
C SER A 46 13.81 -28.20 -61.37
N GLY A 47 13.56 -27.37 -62.40
CA GLY A 47 12.25 -27.15 -63.02
C GLY A 47 12.36 -26.21 -64.23
N GLY A 48 12.22 -26.71 -65.46
CA GLY A 48 12.50 -25.95 -66.69
C GLY A 48 11.26 -25.36 -67.39
N GLY A 49 11.50 -24.34 -68.23
CA GLY A 49 10.51 -23.76 -69.14
C GLY A 49 11.16 -22.79 -70.13
N GLU A 50 11.12 -23.09 -71.42
CA GLU A 50 11.72 -22.30 -72.50
C GLU A 50 10.74 -21.27 -73.09
N GLY A 51 11.24 -20.14 -73.59
CA GLY A 51 10.56 -19.41 -74.67
C GLY A 51 10.66 -17.87 -74.65
N GLY A 52 10.95 -17.30 -75.82
CA GLY A 52 10.67 -15.89 -76.15
C GLY A 52 11.90 -14.98 -76.21
N ALA A 53 12.02 -14.20 -77.28
CA ALA A 53 13.19 -13.38 -77.56
C ALA A 53 12.83 -11.94 -77.97
N ALA A 54 13.89 -11.11 -78.03
CA ALA A 54 14.02 -9.85 -78.76
C ALA A 54 13.45 -8.57 -78.13
N GLY A 55 14.15 -7.46 -78.40
CA GLY A 55 13.76 -6.10 -78.03
C GLY A 55 14.88 -5.33 -77.34
N ALA A 56 15.85 -4.83 -78.12
CA ALA A 56 16.78 -3.82 -77.61
C ALA A 56 16.16 -2.43 -77.79
N ASP A 57 16.37 -1.54 -76.82
CA ASP A 57 16.40 -0.11 -77.11
C ASP A 57 17.43 0.60 -76.22
N ALA A 58 18.34 1.32 -76.87
CA ALA A 58 19.34 2.14 -76.21
C ALA A 58 18.76 3.53 -75.94
N GLY A 59 18.63 3.90 -74.67
CA GLY A 59 18.03 5.16 -74.23
C GLY A 59 18.90 5.91 -73.23
N SER A 60 20.05 6.43 -73.66
CA SER A 60 20.80 7.42 -72.88
C SER A 60 20.03 8.75 -72.84
N GLY A 61 19.03 8.81 -71.95
CA GLY A 61 18.34 10.03 -71.57
C GLY A 61 19.03 10.68 -70.38
N SER A 62 20.05 11.50 -70.62
CA SER A 62 20.60 12.43 -69.61
C SER A 62 19.61 13.56 -69.34
N GLY A 63 18.44 13.21 -68.80
CA GLY A 63 17.39 14.13 -68.40
C GLY A 63 17.61 14.54 -66.95
N GLY A 64 18.39 15.60 -66.73
CA GLY A 64 18.57 16.19 -65.41
C GLY A 64 17.24 16.68 -64.85
N ARG A 65 16.61 15.86 -63.99
CA ARG A 65 15.60 16.32 -63.04
C ARG A 65 16.29 16.50 -61.71
N SER A 66 16.38 17.76 -61.29
CA SER A 66 16.73 18.13 -59.93
C SER A 66 15.56 17.78 -59.02
N GLN A 67 15.38 16.49 -58.75
CA GLN A 67 14.69 16.02 -57.56
C GLN A 67 15.76 15.42 -56.67
N VAL A 68 16.08 16.16 -55.62
CA VAL A 68 16.80 15.64 -54.46
C VAL A 68 15.75 14.87 -53.67
N ASP A 69 15.34 13.74 -54.23
CA ASP A 69 14.67 12.68 -53.48
C ASP A 69 15.76 12.02 -52.63
N VAL A 70 16.26 12.75 -51.63
CA VAL A 70 17.01 12.16 -50.52
C VAL A 70 16.00 11.27 -49.83
N ASP A 71 16.22 9.97 -49.95
CA ASP A 71 15.59 9.00 -49.08
C ASP A 71 15.98 9.38 -47.66
N VAL A 72 15.04 9.95 -46.90
CA VAL A 72 15.31 10.48 -45.55
C VAL A 72 15.81 9.37 -44.64
N CYS A 73 15.44 8.12 -44.91
CA CYS A 73 15.91 6.94 -44.20
C CYS A 73 17.33 6.47 -44.61
N GLU A 74 17.99 7.11 -45.58
CA GLU A 74 19.42 6.92 -45.87
C GLU A 74 20.30 7.72 -44.88
N VAL A 75 19.74 8.72 -44.20
CA VAL A 75 20.36 9.42 -43.06
C VAL A 75 19.92 8.72 -41.77
N ALA A 76 20.86 8.44 -40.86
CA ALA A 76 20.53 7.88 -39.56
C ALA A 76 19.70 8.89 -38.75
N CYS A 77 18.55 8.45 -38.26
CA CYS A 77 17.75 9.20 -37.30
C CYS A 77 18.43 9.18 -35.92
N GLU A 78 18.45 10.33 -35.23
CA GLU A 78 19.19 10.54 -33.98
C GLU A 78 18.36 11.39 -32.99
N GLY A 79 18.65 11.25 -31.69
CA GLY A 79 17.95 12.00 -30.63
C GLY A 79 16.56 11.43 -30.34
N ASP A 80 15.62 12.33 -30.06
CA ASP A 80 14.26 12.00 -29.60
C ASP A 80 13.35 11.42 -30.71
N THR A 81 13.83 11.33 -31.96
CA THR A 81 13.13 10.67 -33.06
C THR A 81 14.00 9.61 -33.75
N PRO A 82 14.31 8.47 -33.09
CA PRO A 82 15.32 7.52 -33.56
C PRO A 82 14.85 6.58 -34.69
N ILE A 83 13.57 6.59 -35.06
CA ILE A 83 12.98 5.64 -36.02
C ILE A 83 12.65 6.36 -37.33
N CYS A 84 13.09 5.84 -38.48
CA CYS A 84 12.63 6.37 -39.77
C CYS A 84 11.33 5.68 -40.21
N ASP A 85 10.25 6.46 -40.36
CA ASP A 85 9.06 5.99 -41.06
C ASP A 85 9.25 6.13 -42.58
N ALA A 86 9.39 4.98 -43.24
CA ALA A 86 9.51 4.89 -44.69
C ALA A 86 8.23 5.29 -45.45
N SER A 87 7.08 5.44 -44.77
CA SER A 87 5.81 5.83 -45.42
C SER A 87 5.65 7.34 -45.58
N SER A 88 6.07 8.12 -44.57
CA SER A 88 6.13 9.58 -44.59
C SER A 88 7.49 10.14 -45.03
N ALA A 89 8.54 9.31 -45.01
CA ALA A 89 9.94 9.70 -45.17
C ALA A 89 10.37 10.74 -44.12
N GLN A 90 10.09 10.46 -42.84
CA GLN A 90 10.42 11.31 -41.70
C GLN A 90 11.02 10.49 -40.54
N CYS A 91 11.94 11.08 -39.79
CA CYS A 91 12.36 10.56 -38.50
C CYS A 91 11.28 10.88 -37.46
N VAL A 92 10.78 9.83 -36.81
CA VAL A 92 9.71 9.86 -35.80
C VAL A 92 10.19 9.21 -34.51
N GLU A 93 9.46 9.45 -33.41
CA GLU A 93 9.72 8.80 -32.13
C GLU A 93 9.39 7.31 -32.22
N CYS A 94 8.23 6.98 -32.80
CA CYS A 94 7.77 5.60 -32.94
C CYS A 94 6.90 5.35 -34.18
N THR A 95 6.85 4.07 -34.59
CA THR A 95 5.89 3.54 -35.59
C THR A 95 5.08 2.35 -35.08
N VAL A 96 5.47 1.80 -33.93
CA VAL A 96 4.83 0.71 -33.18
C VAL A 96 5.27 0.81 -31.71
N SER A 97 4.49 0.33 -30.76
CA SER A 97 4.80 0.46 -29.31
C SER A 97 6.15 -0.14 -28.90
N SER A 98 6.68 -1.15 -29.61
CA SER A 98 8.02 -1.69 -29.35
C SER A 98 9.18 -0.76 -29.76
N GLY A 99 8.88 0.40 -30.35
CA GLY A 99 9.83 1.48 -30.61
C GLY A 99 10.00 2.44 -29.43
N CYS A 100 9.07 2.44 -28.48
CA CYS A 100 9.13 3.25 -27.26
C CYS A 100 9.96 2.54 -26.18
N GLU A 101 10.71 3.29 -25.38
CA GLU A 101 11.43 2.74 -24.21
C GLU A 101 10.44 2.43 -23.07
N GLU A 102 9.43 3.28 -22.88
CA GLU A 102 8.29 3.10 -21.98
C GLU A 102 6.99 3.53 -22.71
N GLY A 103 5.86 2.94 -22.35
CA GLY A 103 4.54 3.29 -22.91
C GLY A 103 4.20 2.62 -24.25
N LEU A 104 3.35 3.31 -25.03
CA LEU A 104 2.74 2.86 -26.28
C LEU A 104 2.98 3.90 -27.39
N CYS A 105 2.93 3.47 -28.64
CA CYS A 105 3.05 4.38 -29.77
C CYS A 105 1.68 4.86 -30.24
N ASP A 106 1.42 6.16 -30.20
CA ASP A 106 0.32 6.76 -30.95
C ASP A 106 0.73 6.87 -32.42
N GLU A 107 0.31 5.89 -33.24
CA GLU A 107 0.57 5.85 -34.68
C GLU A 107 0.01 7.07 -35.45
N SER A 108 -0.84 7.90 -34.84
CA SER A 108 -1.41 9.10 -35.48
C SER A 108 -0.57 10.37 -35.27
N THR A 109 0.14 10.46 -34.16
CA THR A 109 1.10 11.55 -33.87
C THR A 109 2.56 11.12 -34.04
N HIS A 110 2.80 9.80 -34.13
CA HIS A 110 4.11 9.14 -34.11
C HIS A 110 4.95 9.45 -32.86
N SER A 111 4.27 9.61 -31.72
CA SER A 111 4.87 9.85 -30.41
C SER A 111 4.59 8.74 -29.41
N CYS A 112 5.51 8.60 -28.45
CA CYS A 112 5.36 7.68 -27.33
C CYS A 112 4.51 8.33 -26.24
N VAL A 113 3.47 7.61 -25.83
CA VAL A 113 2.46 8.03 -24.85
C VAL A 113 2.32 6.95 -23.79
N GLU A 114 1.82 7.29 -22.60
CA GLU A 114 1.61 6.30 -21.54
C GLU A 114 0.47 5.33 -21.88
N CYS A 115 -0.57 5.85 -22.52
CA CYS A 115 -1.82 5.16 -22.81
C CYS A 115 -2.40 5.58 -24.17
N LEU A 116 -3.23 4.72 -24.75
CA LEU A 116 -4.09 5.00 -25.91
C LEU A 116 -5.58 4.87 -25.56
N GLU A 117 -5.90 4.00 -24.60
CA GLU A 117 -7.24 3.80 -24.02
C GLU A 117 -7.17 3.55 -22.50
N ASP A 118 -8.31 3.68 -21.81
CA ASP A 118 -8.40 3.52 -20.34
C ASP A 118 -7.88 2.15 -19.84
N SER A 119 -7.94 1.10 -20.68
CA SER A 119 -7.43 -0.24 -20.36
C SER A 119 -5.90 -0.38 -20.37
N ASP A 120 -5.17 0.62 -20.88
CA ASP A 120 -3.71 0.67 -20.76
C ASP A 120 -3.27 1.16 -19.37
N CYS A 121 -4.17 1.86 -18.67
CA CYS A 121 -3.92 2.52 -17.40
C CYS A 121 -4.11 1.61 -16.17
N THR A 122 -3.63 2.07 -15.01
CA THR A 122 -3.68 1.30 -13.75
C THR A 122 -4.79 1.79 -12.82
N ALA A 123 -5.05 1.04 -11.74
CA ALA A 123 -6.06 1.43 -10.77
C ALA A 123 -5.76 2.73 -9.99
N GLU A 124 -4.54 3.27 -10.03
CA GLU A 124 -4.22 4.54 -9.35
C GLU A 124 -4.60 5.75 -10.20
N GLU A 125 -4.47 5.63 -11.53
CA GLU A 125 -4.79 6.66 -12.53
C GLU A 125 -5.47 5.97 -13.73
N PRO A 126 -6.77 5.68 -13.66
CA PRO A 126 -7.45 4.68 -14.52
C PRO A 126 -7.94 5.17 -15.88
N ARG A 127 -7.82 6.47 -16.19
CA ARG A 127 -8.32 7.06 -17.43
C ARG A 127 -7.19 7.48 -18.33
N CYS A 128 -7.33 7.30 -19.63
CA CYS A 128 -6.41 7.88 -20.59
C CYS A 128 -6.90 9.25 -21.08
N GLU A 129 -6.19 10.32 -20.73
CA GLU A 129 -6.50 11.68 -21.21
C GLU A 129 -5.26 12.34 -21.85
N GLY A 130 -5.30 12.53 -23.17
CA GLY A 130 -4.24 13.21 -23.91
C GLY A 130 -2.92 12.43 -24.04
N GLY A 131 -2.94 11.11 -23.85
CA GLY A 131 -1.74 10.25 -23.88
C GLY A 131 -1.06 10.08 -22.52
N SER A 132 -1.72 10.49 -21.43
CA SER A 132 -1.28 10.24 -20.06
C SER A 132 -2.41 9.64 -19.23
N CYS A 133 -2.06 8.77 -18.29
CA CYS A 133 -3.01 8.25 -17.33
C CYS A 133 -3.39 9.33 -16.31
N VAL A 134 -4.67 9.40 -15.95
CA VAL A 134 -5.21 10.38 -14.98
C VAL A 134 -6.22 9.73 -14.04
N GLY A 135 -6.38 10.33 -12.85
CA GLY A 135 -7.33 9.87 -11.83
C GLY A 135 -8.80 9.83 -12.28
N CYS A 136 -9.59 8.91 -11.70
CA CYS A 136 -11.03 8.82 -11.91
C CYS A 136 -11.80 10.03 -11.35
N GLU A 137 -12.95 10.33 -11.95
CA GLU A 137 -13.90 11.32 -11.45
C GLU A 137 -15.22 10.69 -10.96
N LYS A 138 -15.47 9.42 -11.31
CA LYS A 138 -16.72 8.66 -11.06
C LYS A 138 -16.48 7.15 -11.23
N ASP A 139 -17.30 6.32 -10.62
CA ASP A 139 -17.18 4.84 -10.65
C ASP A 139 -17.20 4.26 -12.07
N ALA A 140 -17.89 4.91 -13.01
CA ALA A 140 -17.93 4.51 -14.41
C ALA A 140 -16.54 4.53 -15.09
N ASP A 141 -15.58 5.30 -14.57
CA ASP A 141 -14.19 5.34 -15.04
C ASP A 141 -13.39 4.12 -14.53
N CYS A 142 -13.88 3.44 -13.49
CA CYS A 142 -13.27 2.25 -12.90
C CYS A 142 -13.83 0.93 -13.44
N ALA A 143 -14.83 0.96 -14.33
CA ALA A 143 -15.58 -0.21 -14.78
C ALA A 143 -14.74 -1.28 -15.53
N GLY A 144 -13.53 -0.93 -15.98
CA GLY A 144 -12.58 -1.87 -16.60
C GLY A 144 -11.67 -2.62 -15.60
N ILE A 145 -11.65 -2.21 -14.33
CA ILE A 145 -10.65 -2.66 -13.35
C ILE A 145 -11.29 -3.65 -12.38
N ALA A 146 -11.06 -4.93 -12.65
CA ALA A 146 -11.68 -6.04 -11.93
C ALA A 146 -11.42 -5.99 -10.41
N GLY A 147 -12.51 -5.96 -9.64
CA GLY A 147 -12.50 -5.91 -8.18
C GLY A 147 -12.20 -4.54 -7.58
N LYS A 148 -12.17 -3.47 -8.39
CA LYS A 148 -11.95 -2.10 -7.95
C LYS A 148 -12.88 -1.12 -8.66
N GLU A 149 -14.15 -1.45 -8.77
CA GLU A 149 -15.10 -0.72 -9.59
C GLU A 149 -15.55 0.63 -8.99
N GLN A 150 -15.16 0.99 -7.76
CA GLN A 150 -15.51 2.26 -7.10
C GLN A 150 -14.42 3.33 -7.28
N CYS A 151 -14.81 4.58 -7.56
CA CYS A 151 -13.87 5.69 -7.67
C CYS A 151 -13.71 6.45 -6.35
N HIS A 152 -12.52 6.40 -5.75
CA HIS A 152 -12.18 7.24 -4.61
C HIS A 152 -11.68 8.62 -5.10
N VAL A 153 -12.63 9.50 -5.45
CA VAL A 153 -12.39 10.86 -5.99
C VAL A 153 -11.29 11.66 -5.26
N PRO A 154 -11.18 11.67 -3.91
CA PRO A 154 -10.12 12.44 -3.23
C PRO A 154 -8.69 11.96 -3.50
N SER A 155 -8.48 10.73 -4.02
CA SER A 155 -7.17 10.26 -4.47
C SER A 155 -7.11 9.94 -5.96
N GLY A 156 -8.21 10.09 -6.72
CA GLY A 156 -8.30 9.71 -8.12
C GLY A 156 -8.20 8.20 -8.41
N ALA A 157 -8.15 7.35 -7.37
CA ALA A 157 -7.86 5.93 -7.53
C ALA A 157 -9.14 5.08 -7.53
N CYS A 158 -9.12 4.02 -8.35
CA CYS A 158 -10.08 2.94 -8.32
C CYS A 158 -9.78 1.99 -7.14
N VAL A 159 -10.82 1.70 -6.36
CA VAL A 159 -10.74 0.98 -5.09
C VAL A 159 -11.82 -0.09 -4.97
N GLU A 160 -11.59 -1.06 -4.08
CA GLU A 160 -12.51 -2.19 -3.87
C GLU A 160 -13.81 -1.74 -3.22
N CYS A 161 -13.75 -0.69 -2.39
CA CYS A 161 -14.87 -0.15 -1.63
C CYS A 161 -14.58 1.29 -1.16
N LEU A 162 -15.63 2.05 -0.89
CA LEU A 162 -15.53 3.38 -0.29
C LEU A 162 -15.74 3.30 1.24
N PRO A 163 -15.21 4.27 2.02
CA PRO A 163 -15.40 4.29 3.46
C PRO A 163 -16.90 4.35 3.82
N GLY A 164 -17.31 3.56 4.82
CA GLY A 164 -18.73 3.35 5.17
C GLY A 164 -19.56 2.50 4.18
N GLU A 165 -19.07 2.23 2.96
CA GLU A 165 -19.78 1.44 1.95
C GLU A 165 -19.40 -0.04 2.02
N HIS A 166 -20.05 -0.78 2.91
CA HIS A 166 -19.70 -2.19 3.18
C HIS A 166 -20.41 -3.21 2.25
N ASP A 167 -21.55 -2.84 1.65
CA ASP A 167 -22.32 -3.72 0.77
C ASP A 167 -21.51 -4.20 -0.46
N ALA A 168 -20.51 -3.43 -0.90
CA ALA A 168 -19.57 -3.81 -1.96
C ALA A 168 -18.69 -5.02 -1.60
N CYS A 169 -18.44 -5.25 -0.30
CA CYS A 169 -17.53 -6.29 0.18
C CYS A 169 -18.16 -7.67 0.38
N GLY A 170 -19.49 -7.77 0.37
CA GLY A 170 -20.20 -9.03 0.62
C GLY A 170 -20.28 -9.46 2.09
N GLU A 171 -20.84 -10.65 2.33
CA GLU A 171 -21.14 -11.14 3.69
C GLU A 171 -19.86 -11.46 4.48
N GLY A 172 -19.77 -10.96 5.73
CA GLY A 172 -18.64 -11.21 6.63
C GLY A 172 -17.40 -10.34 6.38
N GLN A 173 -17.52 -9.33 5.52
CA GLN A 173 -16.45 -8.38 5.22
C GLN A 173 -16.93 -6.94 5.46
N LEU A 174 -16.00 -6.06 5.82
CA LEU A 174 -16.21 -4.62 5.91
C LEU A 174 -15.20 -3.90 5.01
N CYS A 175 -15.55 -2.70 4.55
CA CYS A 175 -14.57 -1.83 3.90
C CYS A 175 -13.63 -1.26 4.96
N HIS A 176 -12.33 -1.44 4.79
CA HIS A 176 -11.35 -0.77 5.64
C HIS A 176 -11.22 0.70 5.21
N GLY A 177 -11.71 1.66 6.00
CA GLY A 177 -11.85 3.06 5.59
C GLY A 177 -10.56 3.72 5.08
N GLU A 178 -9.41 3.47 5.73
CA GLU A 178 -8.11 3.93 5.23
C GLU A 178 -7.59 3.14 4.02
N LEU A 179 -7.58 1.80 4.08
CA LEU A 179 -6.96 0.99 3.03
C LEU A 179 -7.81 0.91 1.75
N ARG A 180 -9.11 1.25 1.82
CA ARG A 180 -10.10 1.17 0.73
C ARG A 180 -10.17 -0.24 0.11
N LYS A 181 -10.15 -1.23 1.00
CA LYS A 181 -10.11 -2.66 0.72
C LYS A 181 -11.11 -3.44 1.56
N CYS A 182 -11.64 -4.51 1.00
CA CYS A 182 -12.57 -5.39 1.70
C CYS A 182 -11.79 -6.37 2.59
N VAL A 183 -12.00 -6.30 3.90
CA VAL A 183 -11.30 -7.11 4.90
C VAL A 183 -12.28 -7.97 5.69
N GLU A 184 -11.84 -9.16 6.15
CA GLU A 184 -12.62 -10.01 7.04
C GLU A 184 -12.84 -9.30 8.39
N ALA A 185 -14.07 -8.87 8.64
CA ALA A 185 -14.49 -8.20 9.86
C ALA A 185 -16.01 -8.31 10.01
N GLU A 186 -16.49 -8.51 11.24
CA GLU A 186 -17.92 -8.64 11.52
C GLU A 186 -18.47 -7.34 12.11
N ALA A 187 -19.62 -6.88 11.62
CA ALA A 187 -20.24 -5.67 12.13
C ALA A 187 -20.59 -5.80 13.63
N GLY A 188 -20.18 -4.83 14.43
CA GLY A 188 -20.39 -4.82 15.88
C GLY A 188 -19.47 -5.74 16.70
N ALA A 189 -18.48 -6.40 16.10
CA ALA A 189 -17.61 -7.35 16.79
C ALA A 189 -16.42 -6.70 17.54
N ALA A 190 -15.97 -5.51 17.16
CA ALA A 190 -14.82 -4.86 17.78
C ALA A 190 -15.14 -4.37 19.21
N PRO A 191 -14.38 -4.78 20.23
CA PRO A 191 -14.54 -4.30 21.60
C PRO A 191 -14.12 -2.83 21.76
N THR A 192 -14.58 -2.21 22.85
CA THR A 192 -14.10 -0.89 23.29
C THR A 192 -12.58 -0.84 23.38
N CYS A 193 -11.98 0.24 22.86
CA CYS A 193 -10.53 0.44 22.83
C CYS A 193 -9.71 -0.64 22.10
N GLN A 194 -10.33 -1.45 21.24
CA GLN A 194 -9.60 -2.30 20.30
C GLN A 194 -9.48 -1.63 18.92
N PRO A 195 -8.45 -1.97 18.12
CA PRO A 195 -8.33 -1.53 16.74
C PRO A 195 -9.56 -1.92 15.92
N CYS A 196 -9.94 -1.07 14.98
CA CYS A 196 -11.11 -1.23 14.13
C CYS A 196 -10.79 -0.85 12.68
N VAL A 197 -11.66 -1.26 11.74
CA VAL A 197 -11.43 -1.10 10.29
C VAL A 197 -12.48 -0.21 9.62
N ALA A 198 -13.64 -0.08 10.27
CA ALA A 198 -14.81 0.69 9.88
C ALA A 198 -15.56 1.10 11.15
N ASP A 199 -16.38 2.14 11.08
CA ASP A 199 -17.32 2.52 12.14
C ASP A 199 -18.29 1.36 12.45
N ALA A 200 -18.76 0.65 11.43
CA ALA A 200 -19.62 -0.52 11.60
C ALA A 200 -18.92 -1.71 12.26
N HIS A 201 -17.58 -1.76 12.31
CA HIS A 201 -16.86 -2.81 13.05
C HIS A 201 -17.12 -2.66 14.57
N CYS A 202 -17.30 -1.43 15.04
CA CYS A 202 -17.60 -1.13 16.43
C CYS A 202 -19.04 -1.50 16.80
N ARG A 203 -19.23 -1.99 18.02
CA ARG A 203 -20.56 -2.24 18.62
C ARG A 203 -21.45 -0.99 18.62
N GLU A 204 -22.77 -1.17 18.63
CA GLU A 204 -23.76 -0.08 18.66
C GLU A 204 -23.47 0.95 19.76
N GLY A 205 -23.51 2.24 19.39
CA GLY A 205 -23.21 3.37 20.28
C GLY A 205 -21.72 3.68 20.42
N PHE A 206 -20.88 3.22 19.50
CA PHE A 206 -19.44 3.48 19.38
C PHE A 206 -19.08 3.86 17.93
N ARG A 207 -17.91 4.47 17.75
CA ARG A 207 -17.30 4.81 16.46
C ARG A 207 -15.82 4.43 16.44
N CYS A 208 -15.31 4.15 15.25
CA CYS A 208 -13.93 3.82 14.98
C CYS A 208 -13.13 5.10 14.75
N ALA A 209 -12.58 5.65 15.83
CA ALA A 209 -12.07 7.01 15.88
C ALA A 209 -10.62 7.05 16.38
N ALA A 210 -9.82 7.96 15.83
CA ALA A 210 -8.48 8.24 16.33
C ALA A 210 -8.58 9.12 17.59
N PRO A 211 -8.03 8.70 18.75
CA PRO A 211 -8.11 9.51 19.96
C PRO A 211 -7.17 10.72 19.92
N ASP A 212 -6.12 10.71 19.10
CA ASP A 212 -5.05 11.74 19.00
C ASP A 212 -4.48 12.20 20.36
N ARG A 213 -4.47 11.29 21.33
CA ARG A 213 -4.10 11.54 22.72
C ARG A 213 -3.04 10.53 23.17
N PHE A 214 -2.20 10.96 24.11
CA PHE A 214 -1.15 10.12 24.70
C PHE A 214 -0.21 9.45 23.68
N GLY A 215 -0.01 10.06 22.50
CA GLY A 215 0.87 9.51 21.46
C GLY A 215 0.39 8.19 20.83
N GLU A 216 -0.87 7.83 21.02
CA GLU A 216 -1.46 6.61 20.47
C GLU A 216 -1.93 6.85 19.03
N GLU A 217 -1.32 6.16 18.07
CA GLU A 217 -1.65 6.24 16.64
C GLU A 217 -2.66 5.14 16.26
N GLY A 218 -3.54 5.44 15.29
CA GLY A 218 -4.55 4.52 14.75
C GLY A 218 -5.96 4.73 15.31
N PHE A 219 -6.89 3.91 14.82
CA PHE A 219 -8.33 4.04 15.11
C PHE A 219 -8.81 2.97 16.07
N PHE A 220 -9.61 3.37 17.05
CA PHE A 220 -10.13 2.51 18.11
C PHE A 220 -11.63 2.71 18.31
N CYS A 221 -12.32 1.66 18.78
CA CYS A 221 -13.74 1.79 19.10
C CYS A 221 -13.98 2.61 20.39
N LEU A 222 -14.38 3.86 20.20
CA LEU A 222 -14.68 4.82 21.27
C LEU A 222 -16.20 5.09 21.38
N PRO A 223 -16.77 5.20 22.59
CA PRO A 223 -18.21 5.38 22.75
C PRO A 223 -18.70 6.74 22.24
N GLU A 224 -19.89 6.78 21.65
CA GLU A 224 -20.57 8.03 21.29
C GLU A 224 -21.16 8.73 22.54
N PRO A 225 -21.26 10.07 22.57
CA PRO A 225 -21.93 10.79 23.65
C PRO A 225 -23.43 10.44 23.73
N ASN A 226 -23.95 10.21 24.94
CA ASN A 226 -25.39 10.01 25.16
C ASN A 226 -25.81 10.42 26.59
N PRO A 227 -26.32 11.65 26.82
CA PRO A 227 -26.32 12.82 25.93
C PRO A 227 -24.98 13.59 25.91
N GLY A 228 -23.96 13.06 26.59
CA GLY A 228 -22.58 13.56 26.68
C GLY A 228 -21.70 12.48 27.32
N CYS A 229 -20.39 12.72 27.46
CA CYS A 229 -19.49 11.66 27.95
C CYS A 229 -19.49 11.46 29.48
N ALA A 230 -20.00 12.41 30.28
CA ALA A 230 -20.03 12.31 31.73
C ALA A 230 -20.73 11.05 32.31
N GLY A 231 -21.62 10.39 31.55
CA GLY A 231 -22.25 9.13 31.93
C GLY A 231 -21.52 7.86 31.45
N ARG A 232 -20.51 7.98 30.58
CA ARG A 232 -19.84 6.89 29.85
C ARG A 232 -18.60 6.35 30.57
N ARG A 233 -18.62 6.23 31.91
CA ARG A 233 -17.46 5.78 32.73
C ARG A 233 -16.75 4.55 32.11
N PRO A 234 -15.40 4.54 31.97
CA PRO A 234 -14.43 5.58 32.35
C PRO A 234 -14.16 6.63 31.25
N PHE A 235 -14.86 6.55 30.12
CA PHE A 235 -14.73 7.46 28.97
C PHE A 235 -15.50 8.76 29.21
N VAL A 236 -15.07 9.54 30.20
CA VAL A 236 -15.77 10.75 30.64
C VAL A 236 -15.33 12.04 29.96
N GLN A 237 -14.29 11.99 29.13
CA GLN A 237 -13.77 13.15 28.40
C GLN A 237 -14.46 13.25 27.03
N ASP A 238 -15.15 14.36 26.77
CA ASP A 238 -15.59 14.68 25.42
C ASP A 238 -14.36 14.95 24.53
N LEU A 239 -14.23 14.26 23.40
CA LEU A 239 -13.26 14.52 22.33
C LEU A 239 -14.04 15.05 21.13
N GLU A 240 -13.91 16.35 20.87
CA GLU A 240 -14.64 17.07 19.82
C GLU A 240 -13.85 17.10 18.50
N GLU A 241 -14.56 17.26 17.38
CA GLU A 241 -13.99 17.38 16.02
C GLU A 241 -13.10 16.18 15.60
N VAL A 242 -13.39 14.98 16.12
CA VAL A 242 -12.64 13.76 15.79
C VAL A 242 -13.15 13.16 14.50
N THR A 243 -12.22 12.83 13.59
CA THR A 243 -12.51 12.12 12.34
C THR A 243 -12.50 10.61 12.57
N THR A 244 -13.56 9.93 12.15
CA THR A 244 -13.63 8.46 12.15
C THR A 244 -12.88 7.87 10.96
N ILE A 245 -12.62 6.57 10.98
CA ILE A 245 -11.96 5.87 9.88
C ILE A 245 -12.75 5.93 8.57
N ASP A 246 -14.08 6.10 8.65
CA ASP A 246 -14.98 6.27 7.51
C ASP A 246 -15.17 7.74 7.09
N GLY A 247 -14.45 8.67 7.73
CA GLY A 247 -14.44 10.09 7.38
C GLY A 247 -15.59 10.93 7.97
N GLU A 248 -16.39 10.37 8.90
CA GLU A 248 -17.36 11.14 9.68
C GLU A 248 -16.60 12.02 10.70
N THR A 249 -16.97 13.31 10.84
CA THR A 249 -16.41 14.16 11.90
C THR A 249 -17.46 14.35 13.00
N LEU A 250 -17.16 13.90 14.22
CA LEU A 250 -18.09 13.88 15.33
C LEU A 250 -17.40 14.00 16.70
N THR A 251 -18.20 14.03 17.76
CA THR A 251 -17.71 13.96 19.14
C THR A 251 -17.72 12.50 19.60
N VAL A 252 -16.60 11.99 20.12
CA VAL A 252 -16.53 10.70 20.83
C VAL A 252 -16.16 10.90 22.29
N CYS A 253 -16.33 9.84 23.07
CA CYS A 253 -15.95 9.79 24.48
C CYS A 253 -14.60 9.10 24.66
N GLY A 254 -13.60 9.87 25.08
CA GLY A 254 -12.25 9.41 25.38
C GLY A 254 -12.03 9.18 26.88
N HIS A 255 -10.96 8.45 27.19
CA HIS A 255 -10.49 8.34 28.57
C HIS A 255 -9.78 9.63 28.98
N ALA A 256 -10.06 10.15 30.18
CA ALA A 256 -9.51 11.43 30.63
C ALA A 256 -7.99 11.38 30.89
N PHE A 257 -7.48 10.24 31.39
CA PHE A 257 -6.13 10.11 31.94
C PHE A 257 -5.17 9.14 31.23
N THR A 258 -5.62 8.26 30.33
CA THR A 258 -4.78 7.19 29.74
C THR A 258 -5.16 6.87 28.31
N SER A 259 -4.30 6.10 27.63
CA SER A 259 -4.48 5.57 26.26
C SER A 259 -5.49 4.41 26.24
N CYS A 260 -5.91 3.98 25.05
CA CYS A 260 -6.65 2.73 24.90
C CYS A 260 -5.80 1.51 25.28
N ALA A 261 -4.49 1.50 24.98
CA ALA A 261 -3.56 0.51 25.51
C ALA A 261 -3.59 0.43 27.05
N GLY A 262 -3.50 1.57 27.74
CA GLY A 262 -3.54 1.66 29.20
C GLY A 262 -4.90 1.28 29.81
N PHE A 263 -5.99 1.52 29.08
CA PHE A 263 -7.32 0.99 29.41
C PHE A 263 -7.40 -0.53 29.26
N ASN A 264 -6.89 -1.09 28.16
CA ASN A 264 -6.90 -2.54 27.90
C ASN A 264 -6.05 -3.32 28.91
N ASP A 265 -4.93 -2.75 29.36
CA ASP A 265 -4.08 -3.30 30.41
C ASP A 265 -4.69 -3.19 31.82
N PHE A 266 -5.85 -2.56 31.99
CA PHE A 266 -6.43 -2.39 33.32
C PHE A 266 -6.67 -3.75 34.01
N ARG A 267 -5.95 -3.96 35.12
CA ARG A 267 -5.90 -5.20 35.92
C ARG A 267 -5.33 -6.44 35.23
N THR A 268 -4.70 -6.29 34.06
CA THR A 268 -3.85 -7.34 33.49
C THR A 268 -2.54 -7.45 34.29
N ALA A 269 -1.89 -8.60 34.17
CA ALA A 269 -0.50 -8.78 34.62
C ALA A 269 0.37 -8.81 33.36
N VAL A 270 1.29 -7.85 33.25
CA VAL A 270 2.16 -7.66 32.08
C VAL A 270 3.62 -7.87 32.48
N ASP A 271 4.44 -8.29 31.51
CA ASP A 271 5.88 -8.46 31.72
C ASP A 271 6.54 -7.10 32.05
N GLY A 272 7.12 -7.00 33.24
CA GLY A 272 7.69 -5.77 33.80
C GLY A 272 6.91 -5.20 34.98
N CYS A 273 5.58 -5.39 35.04
CA CYS A 273 4.78 -5.08 36.22
C CYS A 273 4.65 -6.33 37.12
N SER A 274 5.68 -6.62 37.92
CA SER A 274 5.68 -7.78 38.83
C SER A 274 6.29 -7.47 40.20
N LEU A 275 5.73 -8.04 41.28
CA LEU A 275 6.27 -7.90 42.64
C LEU A 275 7.71 -8.45 42.80
N ALA A 276 8.18 -9.27 41.86
CA ALA A 276 9.48 -9.94 41.93
C ALA A 276 10.58 -9.20 41.17
N THR A 277 10.25 -8.52 40.08
CA THR A 277 11.19 -7.76 39.26
C THR A 277 11.19 -6.27 39.59
N ASP A 278 10.04 -5.71 39.96
CA ASP A 278 9.94 -4.29 40.26
C ASP A 278 8.78 -3.94 41.23
N PRO A 279 9.05 -3.77 42.54
CA PRO A 279 8.02 -3.64 43.55
C PRO A 279 7.27 -2.29 43.47
N PRO A 280 5.94 -2.28 43.27
CA PRO A 280 5.15 -1.06 43.37
C PRO A 280 5.18 -0.47 44.79
N PRO A 281 5.13 0.87 44.95
CA PRO A 281 4.90 1.90 43.94
C PRO A 281 6.17 2.59 43.41
N GLU A 282 7.36 2.21 43.90
CA GLU A 282 8.63 2.94 43.72
C GLU A 282 9.41 2.54 42.45
N GLY A 283 8.89 1.58 41.69
CA GLY A 283 9.48 1.03 40.47
C GLY A 283 9.22 1.76 39.16
N ASP A 284 10.04 1.43 38.16
CA ASP A 284 9.91 1.84 36.75
C ASP A 284 8.78 1.07 36.02
N GLY A 285 8.31 -0.05 36.55
CA GLY A 285 7.28 -0.93 35.99
C GLY A 285 5.92 -0.29 35.72
N ASN A 286 5.74 1.00 36.05
CA ASN A 286 4.67 1.82 35.49
C ASN A 286 4.77 1.88 33.94
N ALA A 287 5.98 2.00 33.38
CA ALA A 287 6.23 2.06 31.93
C ALA A 287 6.11 0.71 31.21
N ALA A 288 5.86 -0.37 31.95
CA ALA A 288 5.51 -1.68 31.38
C ALA A 288 4.00 -1.81 31.09
N CYS A 289 3.18 -0.89 31.61
CA CYS A 289 1.75 -0.83 31.39
C CYS A 289 1.43 0.15 30.26
N GLY A 290 0.41 -0.15 29.46
CA GLY A 290 -0.08 0.76 28.42
C GLY A 290 0.88 0.93 27.25
N LEU A 291 0.93 2.15 26.69
CA LEU A 291 1.64 2.41 25.44
C LEU A 291 3.18 2.47 25.65
N PRO A 292 3.96 1.56 25.04
CA PRO A 292 5.41 1.48 25.30
C PRO A 292 6.15 2.76 24.91
N GLY A 293 6.90 3.31 25.87
CA GLY A 293 7.71 4.52 25.66
C GLY A 293 6.97 5.84 25.86
N THR A 294 5.71 5.83 26.29
CA THR A 294 4.88 7.03 26.42
C THR A 294 4.37 7.26 27.84
N GLU A 295 4.23 8.52 28.26
CA GLU A 295 3.70 8.88 29.58
C GLU A 295 2.16 8.90 29.61
N ASP A 296 1.51 7.77 29.29
CA ASP A 296 0.04 7.61 29.28
C ASP A 296 -0.60 7.49 30.69
N ASN A 297 0.12 7.95 31.72
CA ASN A 297 -0.23 7.91 33.14
C ASN A 297 -0.61 6.54 33.74
N THR A 298 -0.31 5.44 33.06
CA THR A 298 -0.41 4.11 33.65
C THR A 298 0.48 3.94 34.89
N ARG A 299 0.12 2.95 35.71
CA ARG A 299 0.75 2.62 36.99
C ARG A 299 0.72 1.12 37.23
N CYS A 300 1.84 0.57 37.66
CA CYS A 300 1.87 -0.77 38.23
C CYS A 300 1.51 -0.70 39.72
N ARG A 301 0.60 -1.55 40.22
CA ARG A 301 0.17 -1.59 41.63
C ARG A 301 -0.06 -3.02 42.13
N ALA A 302 0.14 -3.22 43.43
CA ALA A 302 -0.08 -4.50 44.08
C ALA A 302 -1.58 -4.75 44.37
N PHE A 303 -2.12 -5.86 43.88
CA PHE A 303 -3.46 -6.35 44.14
C PHE A 303 -3.38 -7.76 44.74
N SER A 304 -3.69 -7.90 46.03
CA SER A 304 -3.86 -9.19 46.72
C SER A 304 -2.72 -10.21 46.59
N GLY A 305 -1.48 -9.76 46.39
CA GLY A 305 -0.30 -10.64 46.27
C GLY A 305 0.25 -10.81 44.85
N GLU A 306 -0.32 -10.12 43.87
CA GLU A 306 0.22 -9.96 42.51
C GLU A 306 0.37 -8.47 42.19
N ALA A 307 1.19 -8.10 41.20
CA ALA A 307 1.19 -6.75 40.64
C ALA A 307 0.38 -6.74 39.34
N ARG A 308 -0.35 -5.66 39.10
CA ARG A 308 -1.23 -5.48 37.94
C ARG A 308 -1.23 -4.03 37.51
N CYS A 309 -1.52 -3.81 36.23
CA CYS A 309 -1.64 -2.47 35.67
C CYS A 309 -2.94 -1.79 36.09
N THR A 310 -2.85 -0.47 36.21
CA THR A 310 -3.94 0.48 36.48
C THR A 310 -3.47 1.84 35.95
N TYR A 311 -4.24 2.91 36.12
CA TYR A 311 -3.91 4.25 35.62
C TYR A 311 -4.31 5.33 36.62
N ARG A 312 -3.85 6.55 36.37
CA ARG A 312 -4.22 7.72 37.17
C ARG A 312 -5.69 8.09 37.00
N CYS A 313 -6.24 8.71 38.04
CA CYS A 313 -7.59 9.24 38.07
C CYS A 313 -7.63 10.53 38.91
N SER A 314 -8.71 11.29 38.76
CA SER A 314 -9.06 12.43 39.60
C SER A 314 -10.34 12.20 40.42
N SER A 315 -11.22 11.35 39.92
CA SER A 315 -12.55 11.05 40.45
C SER A 315 -12.87 9.56 40.25
N LYS A 316 -13.91 9.05 40.92
CA LYS A 316 -14.40 7.69 40.66
C LYS A 316 -14.80 7.48 39.20
N ASP A 317 -15.23 8.55 38.52
CA ASP A 317 -15.84 8.46 37.19
C ASP A 317 -14.79 8.21 36.10
N ASP A 318 -13.52 8.52 36.38
CA ASP A 318 -12.35 8.14 35.57
C ASP A 318 -12.01 6.64 35.68
N CYS A 319 -12.58 5.91 36.64
CA CYS A 319 -12.28 4.50 36.88
C CYS A 319 -13.38 3.58 36.34
N LEU A 320 -12.96 2.42 35.82
CA LEU A 320 -13.83 1.32 35.42
C LEU A 320 -14.81 0.95 36.55
N CYS A 321 -15.98 0.42 36.20
CA CYS A 321 -16.98 -0.03 37.17
C CYS A 321 -16.42 -1.03 38.21
N GLY A 322 -16.89 -0.94 39.46
CA GLY A 322 -16.30 -1.68 40.59
C GLY A 322 -14.99 -1.10 41.13
N HIS A 323 -14.51 0.02 40.57
CA HIS A 323 -13.31 0.73 41.02
C HIS A 323 -13.59 2.16 41.47
N ASP A 324 -12.72 2.66 42.35
CA ASP A 324 -12.75 4.00 42.91
C ASP A 324 -11.35 4.63 42.86
N CYS A 325 -11.31 5.96 42.87
CA CYS A 325 -10.08 6.72 42.76
C CYS A 325 -9.47 6.98 44.14
N VAL A 326 -8.47 6.18 44.49
CA VAL A 326 -7.79 6.25 45.79
C VAL A 326 -6.34 6.64 45.55
N GLU A 327 -5.86 7.69 46.23
CA GLU A 327 -4.50 8.22 46.06
C GLU A 327 -4.14 8.53 44.58
N GLN A 328 -5.11 9.05 43.82
CA GLN A 328 -5.03 9.36 42.38
C GLN A 328 -4.78 8.13 41.48
N VAL A 329 -5.11 6.92 41.92
CA VAL A 329 -5.02 5.68 41.13
C VAL A 329 -6.31 4.89 41.23
N CYS A 330 -6.73 4.26 40.13
CA CYS A 330 -7.91 3.40 40.14
C CYS A 330 -7.62 2.09 40.90
N THR A 331 -8.36 1.86 41.98
CA THR A 331 -8.18 0.70 42.87
C THR A 331 -9.52 -0.01 43.12
N PHE A 332 -9.48 -1.23 43.67
CA PHE A 332 -10.70 -2.03 43.87
C PHE A 332 -11.58 -1.46 44.98
N ALA A 333 -12.86 -1.21 44.67
CA ALA A 333 -13.85 -0.74 45.62
C ALA A 333 -14.68 -1.93 46.15
N PRO A 334 -14.51 -2.36 47.41
CA PRO A 334 -15.19 -3.55 47.94
C PRO A 334 -16.73 -3.41 48.08
N ASN A 335 -17.26 -2.20 47.93
CA ASN A 335 -18.71 -1.91 47.86
C ASN A 335 -19.08 -1.19 46.55
N GLY A 336 -18.29 -1.37 45.48
CA GLY A 336 -18.51 -0.71 44.20
C GLY A 336 -19.84 -1.12 43.56
N GLU A 337 -20.48 -0.17 42.88
CA GLU A 337 -21.67 -0.40 42.05
C GLU A 337 -21.30 -1.40 40.92
N SER A 338 -22.13 -2.42 40.71
CA SER A 338 -22.06 -3.28 39.53
C SER A 338 -22.62 -2.52 38.33
N CYS A 339 -21.88 -2.50 37.23
CA CYS A 339 -22.41 -2.08 35.93
C CYS A 339 -22.85 -3.30 35.13
N ASP A 340 -23.95 -3.15 34.40
CA ASP A 340 -24.41 -4.05 33.35
C ASP A 340 -23.64 -3.81 32.03
#